data_AF-A0A0S6UBL5-F1
#
_entry.id   AF-A0A0S6UBL5-F1
#
_cell.length_a   1.000
_cell.length_b   1.000
_cell.length_c   1.000
_cell.angle_alpha   90.00
_cell.angle_beta   90.00
_cell.angle_gamma   90.00
#
_symmetry.space_group_name_H-M   'P 1'
#
loop_
_entity.id
_entity.type
_entity.pdbx_description
1 polymer ?
#
loop_
_entity_poly.entity_id
_entity_poly.type
_entity_poly.pdbx_seq_one_letter_code
_entity_poly.pdbx_strand_id
1 'polypeptide(L)'
;MISDPSMFPVEYTQVINGVAEELLYYDKIAFQVYGENIPLAVLINTFGVKGIEELLEQQAIEFVLWTPMVTYLVEDIPGVLPLQSGNMSSKAHCDPEESIIRGLKWMLNPLPRRYRRTLTKKLEKVYKLPSPEAAQHAVEFGYQGFEANIFAQFGLPKTKELTELKVDERAELCSLANECLELAISASFKYDVSMSKRFVGLNRTEFQRLRNAELIRNVTDILFEIEQVPNFKELIKQGIIDIKEVPKIRGHKSSVKFRSWITQLGTSTKAKGIAKEYIDSIANTKGFFETQQGKFFKTVVVTAFSGVVGGVIGGKIGSFIGVTASKLAEPFIDLGLNLLDAYVFEGLTKGWSPKHYIDKEIRSLVERKK
;
A
#
# COMPACT_ATOMS: atom_id res chain seq x y z
N MET A 1 -6.76 -17.60 -10.26
CA MET A 1 -7.07 -18.16 -11.60
C MET A 1 -8.53 -18.58 -11.54
N ILE A 2 -9.38 -18.13 -12.47
CA ILE A 2 -10.80 -18.52 -12.48
C ILE A 2 -10.85 -20.01 -12.75
N SER A 3 -11.30 -20.78 -11.76
CA SER A 3 -11.25 -22.25 -11.80
C SER A 3 -12.41 -22.83 -12.63
N ASP A 4 -13.46 -22.03 -12.83
CA ASP A 4 -14.65 -22.34 -13.63
C ASP A 4 -15.15 -21.05 -14.35
N PRO A 5 -15.19 -21.00 -15.70
CA PRO A 5 -15.66 -19.83 -16.44
C PRO A 5 -17.08 -19.37 -16.06
N SER A 6 -17.95 -20.27 -15.57
CA SER A 6 -19.29 -19.93 -15.12
C SER A 6 -19.29 -19.08 -13.84
N MET A 7 -18.22 -19.20 -13.04
CA MET A 7 -18.01 -18.42 -11.81
C MET A 7 -17.41 -17.04 -12.09
N PHE A 8 -16.99 -16.75 -13.31
CA PHE A 8 -16.36 -15.47 -13.65
C PHE A 8 -17.18 -14.24 -13.21
N PRO A 9 -18.51 -14.15 -13.44
CA PRO A 9 -19.27 -12.99 -12.98
C PRO A 9 -19.20 -12.81 -11.46
N VAL A 10 -19.26 -13.91 -10.71
CA VAL A 10 -19.20 -13.89 -9.25
C VAL A 10 -17.81 -13.48 -8.77
N GLU A 11 -16.76 -14.11 -9.29
CA GLU A 11 -15.37 -13.80 -8.95
C GLU A 11 -15.01 -12.36 -9.34
N TYR A 12 -15.45 -11.90 -10.50
CA TYR A 12 -15.26 -10.52 -10.96
C TYR A 12 -15.91 -9.53 -9.99
N THR A 13 -17.19 -9.75 -9.63
CA THR A 13 -17.88 -8.89 -8.66
C THR A 13 -17.20 -8.91 -7.30
N GLN A 14 -16.72 -10.06 -6.83
CA GLN A 14 -15.98 -10.15 -5.55
C GLN A 14 -14.68 -9.36 -5.59
N VAL A 15 -13.88 -9.49 -6.66
CA VAL A 15 -12.62 -8.75 -6.83
C VAL A 15 -12.88 -7.25 -6.88
N ILE A 16 -13.87 -6.81 -7.66
CA ILE A 16 -14.21 -5.39 -7.78
C ILE A 16 -14.73 -4.80 -6.47
N ASN A 17 -15.59 -5.52 -5.76
CA ASN A 17 -16.09 -5.09 -4.45
C ASN A 17 -14.95 -5.02 -3.43
N GLY A 18 -14.02 -5.97 -3.48
CA GLY A 18 -12.79 -5.92 -2.68
C GLY A 18 -11.99 -4.66 -2.98
N VAL A 19 -11.68 -4.38 -4.25
CA VAL A 19 -10.94 -3.15 -4.63
C VAL A 19 -11.66 -1.88 -4.17
N ALA A 20 -12.98 -1.81 -4.33
CA ALA A 20 -13.79 -0.70 -3.86
C ALA A 20 -13.73 -0.53 -2.32
N GLU A 21 -13.77 -1.63 -1.59
CA GLU A 21 -13.63 -1.69 -0.14
C GLU A 21 -12.24 -1.20 0.30
N GLU A 22 -11.16 -1.73 -0.29
CA GLU A 22 -9.79 -1.28 -0.02
C GLU A 22 -9.66 0.24 -0.26
N LEU A 23 -10.29 0.79 -1.32
CA LEU A 23 -10.25 2.22 -1.64
C LEU A 23 -10.95 3.07 -0.59
N LEU A 24 -11.81 2.51 0.26
CA LEU A 24 -12.46 3.23 1.34
C LEU A 24 -11.64 3.16 2.64
N TYR A 25 -10.92 2.06 2.86
CA TYR A 25 -10.04 1.90 4.03
C TYR A 25 -8.71 2.64 3.89
N TYR A 26 -8.06 2.59 2.74
CA TYR A 26 -6.66 3.01 2.59
C TYR A 26 -6.50 4.33 1.82
N ASP A 27 -5.48 5.11 2.20
CA ASP A 27 -5.13 6.34 1.49
C ASP A 27 -4.65 6.08 0.07
N LYS A 28 -3.93 4.97 -0.13
CA LYS A 28 -3.43 4.57 -1.44
C LYS A 28 -3.42 3.05 -1.59
N ILE A 29 -3.68 2.57 -2.81
CA ILE A 29 -3.52 1.17 -3.21
C ILE A 29 -2.53 1.05 -4.36
N ALA A 30 -1.66 0.04 -4.27
CA ALA A 30 -0.75 -0.33 -5.35
C ALA A 30 -1.26 -1.58 -6.06
N PHE A 31 -1.38 -1.53 -7.39
CA PHE A 31 -1.72 -2.66 -8.23
C PHE A 31 -0.46 -3.26 -8.85
N GLN A 32 -0.18 -4.53 -8.56
CA GLN A 32 0.86 -5.28 -9.27
C GLN A 32 0.40 -5.56 -10.71
N VAL A 33 1.23 -5.16 -11.68
CA VAL A 33 0.97 -5.33 -13.11
C VAL A 33 2.05 -6.22 -13.70
N TYR A 34 1.65 -7.30 -14.36
CA TYR A 34 2.57 -8.17 -15.08
C TYR A 34 2.32 -8.05 -16.58
N GLY A 35 3.24 -7.39 -17.29
CA GLY A 35 3.06 -7.09 -18.70
C GLY A 35 1.98 -6.03 -18.93
N GLU A 36 0.85 -6.43 -19.50
CA GLU A 36 -0.21 -5.52 -19.89
C GLU A 36 -1.02 -5.04 -18.67
N ASN A 37 -1.32 -3.74 -18.59
CA ASN A 37 -2.12 -3.19 -17.49
C ASN A 37 -3.61 -3.49 -17.64
N ILE A 38 -3.97 -4.76 -17.56
CA ILE A 38 -5.34 -5.25 -17.49
C ILE A 38 -6.09 -4.68 -16.27
N PRO A 39 -5.47 -4.55 -15.07
CA PRO A 39 -6.13 -3.93 -13.93
C PRO A 39 -6.69 -2.54 -14.25
N LEU A 40 -5.96 -1.70 -14.99
CA LEU A 40 -6.45 -0.39 -15.43
C LEU A 40 -7.73 -0.49 -16.27
N ALA A 41 -7.82 -1.42 -17.21
CA ALA A 41 -9.03 -1.60 -18.01
C ALA A 41 -10.23 -1.99 -17.14
N VAL A 42 -10.01 -2.89 -16.18
CA VAL A 42 -11.01 -3.30 -15.19
C VAL A 42 -11.47 -2.13 -14.33
N LEU A 43 -10.54 -1.31 -13.84
CA LEU A 43 -10.82 -0.12 -13.04
C LEU A 43 -11.61 0.92 -13.86
N ILE A 44 -11.24 1.19 -15.12
CA ILE A 44 -11.98 2.12 -15.99
C ILE A 44 -13.39 1.61 -16.29
N ASN A 45 -13.56 0.31 -16.55
CA ASN A 45 -14.88 -0.28 -16.79
C ASN A 45 -15.77 -0.19 -15.55
N THR A 46 -15.17 -0.21 -14.36
CA THR A 46 -15.87 -0.17 -13.07
C THR A 46 -16.20 1.26 -12.66
N PHE A 47 -15.20 2.11 -12.46
CA PHE A 47 -15.36 3.46 -11.91
C PHE A 47 -15.63 4.52 -12.99
N GLY A 48 -15.54 4.13 -14.26
CA GLY A 48 -15.55 5.07 -15.35
C GLY A 48 -14.25 5.86 -15.44
N VAL A 49 -14.09 6.49 -16.59
CA VAL A 49 -12.92 7.30 -16.92
C VAL A 49 -12.70 8.45 -15.92
N LYS A 50 -13.78 9.15 -15.55
CA LYS A 50 -13.72 10.25 -14.57
C LYS A 50 -13.32 9.75 -13.19
N GLY A 51 -13.85 8.59 -12.77
CA GLY A 51 -13.46 7.98 -11.50
C GLY A 51 -11.96 7.69 -11.45
N ILE A 52 -11.35 7.22 -12.55
CA ILE A 52 -9.89 7.05 -12.61
C ILE A 52 -9.14 8.36 -12.51
N GLU A 53 -9.61 9.41 -13.20
CA GLU A 53 -8.97 10.73 -13.07
C GLU A 53 -9.04 11.25 -11.64
N GLU A 54 -10.19 11.13 -10.96
CA GLU A 54 -10.35 11.48 -9.55
C GLU A 54 -9.40 10.68 -8.66
N LEU A 55 -9.26 9.37 -8.88
CA LEU A 55 -8.32 8.53 -8.12
C LEU A 55 -6.86 8.96 -8.35
N LEU A 56 -6.49 9.35 -9.58
CA LEU A 56 -5.15 9.85 -9.89
C LEU A 56 -4.88 11.21 -9.24
N GLU A 57 -5.85 12.12 -9.27
CA GLU A 57 -5.76 13.45 -8.63
C GLU A 57 -5.62 13.33 -7.12
N GLN A 58 -6.30 12.36 -6.52
CA GLN A 58 -6.20 12.03 -5.10
C GLN A 58 -4.93 11.24 -4.74
N GLN A 59 -4.11 10.85 -5.72
CA GLN A 59 -2.98 9.92 -5.55
C GLN A 59 -3.39 8.61 -4.86
N ALA A 60 -4.63 8.16 -5.11
CA ALA A 60 -5.26 7.01 -4.46
C ALA A 60 -4.79 5.67 -5.03
N ILE A 61 -4.25 5.67 -6.24
CA ILE A 61 -3.83 4.46 -6.94
C ILE A 61 -2.43 4.64 -7.52
N GLU A 62 -1.67 3.57 -7.52
CA GLU A 62 -0.41 3.45 -8.25
C GLU A 62 -0.24 2.04 -8.81
N PHE A 63 0.64 1.89 -9.78
CA PHE A 63 0.89 0.62 -10.46
C PHE A 63 2.35 0.21 -10.29
N VAL A 64 2.59 -1.05 -9.96
CA VAL A 64 3.94 -1.62 -9.90
C VAL A 64 4.11 -2.54 -11.09
N LEU A 65 4.93 -2.13 -12.06
CA LEU A 65 5.22 -2.99 -13.21
C LEU A 65 6.23 -4.04 -12.78
N TRP A 66 5.75 -5.28 -12.64
CA TRP A 66 6.49 -6.40 -12.12
C TRP A 66 7.45 -6.95 -13.16
N THR A 67 8.69 -6.49 -13.09
CA THR A 67 9.80 -6.90 -13.96
C THR A 67 10.67 -8.04 -13.44
N PRO A 68 10.98 -8.15 -12.12
CA PRO A 68 11.93 -9.14 -11.63
C PRO A 68 11.26 -10.51 -11.53
N MET A 69 12.02 -11.56 -11.86
CA MET A 69 11.55 -12.94 -11.76
C MET A 69 12.59 -13.82 -11.06
N VAL A 70 12.10 -14.69 -10.19
CA VAL A 70 12.84 -15.85 -9.69
C VAL A 70 12.24 -17.09 -10.32
N THR A 71 13.10 -17.90 -10.93
CA THR A 71 12.73 -19.13 -11.63
C THR A 71 13.55 -20.29 -11.08
N TYR A 72 13.13 -21.52 -11.38
CA TYR A 72 13.87 -22.71 -10.99
C TYR A 72 13.98 -23.70 -12.15
N LEU A 73 15.01 -24.53 -12.09
CA LEU A 73 15.22 -25.61 -13.06
C LEU A 73 14.21 -26.73 -12.81
N VAL A 74 13.40 -27.03 -13.82
CA VAL A 74 12.46 -28.16 -13.79
C VAL A 74 13.22 -29.48 -14.00
N GLU A 75 14.20 -29.48 -14.89
CA GLU A 75 15.07 -30.63 -15.12
C GLU A 75 16.26 -30.61 -14.17
N ASP A 76 16.72 -31.78 -13.72
CA ASP A 76 17.92 -31.89 -12.90
C ASP A 76 19.16 -31.78 -13.80
N ILE A 77 20.03 -30.82 -13.48
CA ILE A 77 21.30 -30.59 -14.16
C ILE A 77 22.40 -30.71 -13.10
N PRO A 78 23.19 -31.79 -13.10
CA PRO A 78 24.20 -32.04 -12.08
C PRO A 78 25.16 -30.85 -11.90
N GLY A 79 25.34 -30.42 -10.65
CA GLY A 79 26.25 -29.34 -10.26
C GLY A 79 25.74 -27.93 -10.52
N VAL A 80 24.51 -27.76 -11.02
CA VAL A 80 23.91 -26.43 -11.24
C VAL A 80 22.96 -26.09 -10.11
N LEU A 81 23.07 -24.87 -9.58
CA LEU A 81 22.17 -24.39 -8.53
C LEU A 81 20.72 -24.26 -9.07
N PRO A 82 19.71 -24.57 -8.24
CA PRO A 82 18.36 -24.79 -8.72
C PRO A 82 17.57 -23.52 -9.09
N LEU A 83 17.94 -22.35 -8.56
CA LEU A 83 17.26 -21.08 -8.83
C LEU A 83 18.03 -20.21 -9.83
N GLN A 84 17.29 -19.41 -10.59
CA GLN A 84 17.82 -18.40 -11.48
C GLN A 84 17.06 -17.09 -11.30
N SER A 85 17.78 -15.98 -11.35
CA SER A 85 17.20 -14.63 -11.35
C SER A 85 17.16 -14.06 -12.76
N GLY A 86 16.16 -13.22 -13.02
CA GLY A 86 16.04 -12.54 -14.30
C GLY A 86 15.15 -11.31 -14.23
N ASN A 87 15.09 -10.58 -15.34
CA ASN A 87 14.16 -9.48 -15.55
C ASN A 87 13.45 -9.66 -16.89
N MET A 88 12.19 -9.29 -16.93
CA MET A 88 11.46 -9.21 -18.18
C MET A 88 12.01 -8.10 -19.07
N SER A 89 12.19 -8.40 -20.35
CA SER A 89 12.76 -7.47 -21.33
C SER A 89 11.79 -7.05 -22.43
N SER A 90 10.64 -7.74 -22.56
CA SER A 90 9.65 -7.36 -23.55
C SER A 90 8.99 -6.03 -23.19
N LYS A 91 8.67 -5.20 -24.19
CA LYS A 91 8.14 -3.84 -23.99
C LYS A 91 6.97 -3.78 -23.01
N ALA A 92 6.00 -4.67 -23.13
CA ALA A 92 4.85 -4.70 -22.22
C ALA A 92 5.25 -4.85 -20.74
N HIS A 93 6.36 -5.52 -20.46
CA HIS A 93 6.79 -5.87 -19.10
C HIS A 93 7.86 -4.92 -18.54
N CYS A 94 8.50 -4.08 -19.36
CA CYS A 94 9.56 -3.17 -18.88
C CYS A 94 9.28 -1.69 -19.17
N ASP A 95 8.32 -1.37 -20.05
CA ASP A 95 7.95 -0.01 -20.41
C ASP A 95 6.52 0.28 -19.91
N PRO A 96 6.35 1.16 -18.90
CA PRO A 96 5.05 1.58 -18.40
C PRO A 96 4.10 2.10 -19.48
N GLU A 97 4.59 2.87 -20.46
CA GLU A 97 3.75 3.42 -21.53
C GLU A 97 3.15 2.28 -22.38
N GLU A 98 3.99 1.32 -22.77
CA GLU A 98 3.56 0.14 -23.52
C GLU A 98 2.63 -0.77 -22.72
N SER A 99 2.91 -0.97 -21.43
CA SER A 99 2.03 -1.68 -20.49
C SER A 99 0.62 -1.05 -20.46
N ILE A 100 0.54 0.28 -20.34
CA ILE A 100 -0.72 1.04 -20.35
C ILE A 100 -1.42 0.92 -21.70
N ILE A 101 -0.71 1.17 -22.80
CA ILE A 101 -1.29 1.15 -24.16
C ILE A 101 -1.89 -0.23 -24.47
N ARG A 102 -1.19 -1.31 -24.10
CA ARG A 102 -1.68 -2.67 -24.28
C ARG A 102 -2.84 -2.99 -23.34
N GLY A 103 -2.75 -2.61 -22.07
CA GLY A 103 -3.82 -2.75 -21.09
C GLY A 103 -5.13 -2.09 -21.56
N LEU A 104 -5.07 -0.87 -22.09
CA LEU A 104 -6.24 -0.16 -22.60
C LEU A 104 -6.90 -0.81 -23.84
N LYS A 105 -6.23 -1.75 -24.52
CA LYS A 105 -6.85 -2.54 -25.60
C LYS A 105 -7.81 -3.61 -25.07
N TRP A 106 -7.74 -3.94 -23.78
CA TRP A 106 -8.68 -4.86 -23.12
C TRP A 106 -10.01 -4.22 -22.73
N MET A 107 -10.18 -2.92 -22.97
CA MET A 107 -11.46 -2.26 -22.75
C MET A 107 -12.51 -2.73 -23.76
N LEU A 108 -13.71 -3.03 -23.27
CA LEU A 108 -14.86 -3.36 -24.12
C LEU A 108 -15.17 -2.22 -25.11
N ASN A 109 -15.09 -0.98 -24.62
CA ASN A 109 -15.30 0.22 -25.41
C ASN A 109 -14.01 1.06 -25.44
N PRO A 110 -13.28 1.10 -26.56
CA PRO A 110 -12.01 1.84 -26.64
C PRO A 110 -12.18 3.35 -26.41
N LEU A 111 -11.21 3.94 -25.71
CA LEU A 111 -11.17 5.39 -25.49
C LEU A 111 -10.80 6.14 -26.78
N PRO A 112 -11.33 7.37 -26.98
CA PRO A 112 -10.89 8.24 -28.07
C PRO A 112 -9.38 8.46 -28.05
N ARG A 113 -8.73 8.43 -29.22
CA ARG A 113 -7.25 8.46 -29.35
C ARG A 113 -6.60 9.61 -28.56
N ARG A 114 -7.17 10.82 -28.63
CA ARG A 114 -6.65 11.99 -27.91
C ARG A 114 -6.70 11.78 -26.40
N TYR A 115 -7.82 11.25 -25.91
CA TYR A 115 -8.04 11.02 -24.50
C TYR A 115 -7.12 9.92 -23.97
N ARG A 116 -7.01 8.81 -24.71
CA ARG A 116 -6.05 7.73 -24.41
C ARG A 116 -4.63 8.27 -24.20
N ARG A 117 -4.14 9.12 -25.11
CA ARG A 117 -2.79 9.73 -25.00
C ARG A 117 -2.64 10.58 -23.74
N THR A 118 -3.63 11.38 -23.39
CA THR A 118 -3.60 12.20 -22.18
C THR A 118 -3.61 11.34 -20.92
N LEU A 119 -4.48 10.33 -20.87
CA LEU A 119 -4.59 9.41 -19.73
C LEU A 119 -3.30 8.61 -19.54
N THR A 120 -2.70 8.09 -20.61
CA THR A 120 -1.41 7.39 -20.56
C THR A 120 -0.33 8.25 -19.89
N LYS A 121 -0.20 9.53 -20.26
CA LYS A 121 0.77 10.44 -19.64
C LYS A 121 0.51 10.72 -18.15
N LYS A 122 -0.76 10.68 -17.71
CA LYS A 122 -1.10 10.82 -16.29
C LYS A 122 -0.72 9.55 -15.53
N LEU A 123 -1.05 8.39 -16.11
CA LEU A 123 -0.80 7.07 -15.52
C LEU A 123 0.67 6.72 -15.41
N GLU A 124 1.48 7.06 -16.41
CA GLU A 124 2.93 6.82 -16.42
C GLU A 124 3.60 7.40 -15.17
N LYS A 125 3.11 8.53 -14.65
CA LYS A 125 3.65 9.20 -13.45
C LYS A 125 3.37 8.44 -12.14
N VAL A 126 2.39 7.54 -12.13
CA VAL A 126 2.03 6.74 -10.95
C VAL A 126 2.51 5.29 -11.08
N TYR A 127 3.38 5.00 -12.04
CA TYR A 127 4.07 3.72 -12.13
C TYR A 127 5.32 3.69 -11.26
N LYS A 128 5.58 2.52 -10.67
CA LYS A 128 6.85 2.19 -10.03
C LYS A 128 7.46 0.94 -10.68
N LEU A 129 8.77 0.96 -10.79
CA LEU A 129 9.57 -0.13 -11.31
C LEU A 129 10.44 -0.69 -10.17
N PRO A 130 10.32 -1.98 -9.83
CA PRO A 130 11.25 -2.63 -8.91
C PRO A 130 12.70 -2.52 -9.38
N SER A 131 13.64 -2.60 -8.44
CA SER A 131 15.07 -2.69 -8.79
C SER A 131 15.33 -3.95 -9.64
N PRO A 132 16.13 -3.86 -10.72
CA PRO A 132 16.49 -5.02 -11.52
C PRO A 132 17.31 -6.07 -10.74
N GLU A 133 17.94 -5.67 -9.63
CA GLU A 133 18.75 -6.55 -8.77
C GLU A 133 17.89 -7.32 -7.75
N ALA A 134 16.63 -6.94 -7.57
CA ALA A 134 15.78 -7.50 -6.52
C ALA A 134 15.63 -9.03 -6.64
N ALA A 135 15.51 -9.55 -7.86
CA ALA A 135 15.45 -11.00 -8.11
C ALA A 135 16.74 -11.72 -7.70
N GLN A 136 17.90 -11.10 -7.93
CA GLN A 136 19.19 -11.68 -7.56
C GLN A 136 19.31 -11.80 -6.04
N HIS A 137 19.01 -10.71 -5.31
CA HIS A 137 19.03 -10.75 -3.84
C HIS A 137 18.03 -11.77 -3.27
N ALA A 138 16.88 -11.95 -3.91
CA ALA A 138 15.91 -12.97 -3.50
C ALA A 138 16.43 -14.40 -3.71
N VAL A 139 17.14 -14.67 -4.82
CA VAL A 139 17.81 -15.96 -5.06
C VAL A 139 18.91 -16.21 -4.03
N GLU A 140 19.75 -15.21 -3.75
CA GLU A 140 20.79 -15.29 -2.73
C GLU A 140 20.21 -15.57 -1.34
N PHE A 141 19.10 -14.91 -0.98
CA PHE A 141 18.35 -15.20 0.24
C PHE A 141 17.80 -16.63 0.26
N GLY A 142 17.27 -17.12 -0.86
CA GLY A 142 16.82 -18.50 -1.00
C GLY A 142 17.93 -19.50 -0.66
N TYR A 143 19.11 -19.33 -1.26
CA TYR A 143 20.24 -20.22 -0.99
C TYR A 143 20.75 -20.10 0.44
N GLN A 144 20.99 -18.89 0.94
CA GLN A 144 21.46 -18.67 2.30
C GLN A 144 20.45 -19.18 3.35
N GLY A 145 19.16 -18.98 3.11
CA GLY A 145 18.08 -19.44 3.99
C GLY A 145 17.97 -20.95 4.07
N PHE A 146 18.15 -21.65 2.94
CA PHE A 146 18.23 -23.10 2.90
C PHE A 146 19.49 -23.61 3.61
N GLU A 147 20.66 -23.04 3.31
CA GLU A 147 21.95 -23.42 3.91
C GLU A 147 21.99 -23.22 5.43
N ALA A 148 21.30 -22.20 5.93
CA ALA A 148 21.11 -21.91 7.35
C ALA A 148 19.94 -22.68 8.00
N ASN A 149 19.28 -23.57 7.26
CA ASN A 149 18.14 -24.37 7.70
C ASN A 149 16.93 -23.55 8.22
N ILE A 150 16.77 -22.31 7.75
CA ILE A 150 15.68 -21.39 8.15
C ILE A 150 14.33 -21.89 7.61
N PHE A 151 14.35 -22.61 6.48
CA PHE A 151 13.15 -23.07 5.78
C PHE A 151 12.59 -24.41 6.26
N ALA A 152 13.21 -25.04 7.27
CA ALA A 152 12.70 -26.27 7.87
C ALA A 152 11.24 -26.12 8.37
N GLN A 153 10.91 -24.99 8.99
CA GLN A 153 9.54 -24.69 9.45
C GLN A 153 8.51 -24.51 8.32
N PHE A 154 8.98 -24.33 7.08
CA PHE A 154 8.15 -24.23 5.88
C PHE A 154 8.12 -25.52 5.08
N GLY A 155 8.65 -26.63 5.62
CA GLY A 155 8.67 -27.93 4.96
C GLY A 155 9.90 -28.18 4.09
N LEU A 156 10.92 -27.32 4.14
CA LEU A 156 12.15 -27.45 3.36
C LEU A 156 13.40 -27.48 4.26
N PRO A 157 13.63 -28.57 5.02
CA PRO A 157 14.81 -28.70 5.87
C PRO A 157 16.07 -29.00 5.05
N LYS A 158 17.23 -28.55 5.55
CA LYS A 158 18.55 -28.86 4.99
C LYS A 158 18.97 -30.29 5.33
N THR A 159 18.46 -31.25 4.56
CA THR A 159 18.83 -32.68 4.67
C THR A 159 19.80 -33.13 3.59
N LYS A 160 20.06 -32.28 2.60
CA LYS A 160 20.89 -32.52 1.42
C LYS A 160 21.36 -31.21 0.80
N GLU A 161 22.26 -31.30 -0.18
CA GLU A 161 22.81 -30.13 -0.87
C GLU A 161 21.79 -29.49 -1.82
N LEU A 162 21.95 -28.18 -2.09
CA LEU A 162 21.06 -27.41 -2.98
C LEU A 162 20.90 -28.04 -4.37
N THR A 163 21.98 -28.62 -4.91
CA THR A 163 22.00 -29.27 -6.23
C THR A 163 21.28 -30.61 -6.24
N GLU A 164 20.92 -31.17 -5.09
CA GLU A 164 20.26 -32.47 -4.94
C GLU A 164 18.75 -32.33 -4.65
N LEU A 165 18.22 -31.12 -4.69
CA LEU A 165 16.80 -30.84 -4.49
C LEU A 165 15.97 -31.40 -5.65
N LYS A 166 14.90 -32.13 -5.31
CA LYS A 166 13.92 -32.62 -6.29
C LYS A 166 13.08 -31.47 -6.83
N VAL A 167 12.37 -31.70 -7.93
CA VAL A 167 11.52 -30.68 -8.59
C VAL A 167 10.60 -29.96 -7.59
N ASP A 168 9.91 -30.71 -6.72
CA ASP A 168 8.98 -30.12 -5.75
C ASP A 168 9.69 -29.25 -4.70
N GLU A 169 10.87 -29.68 -4.24
CA GLU A 169 11.69 -28.93 -3.29
C GLU A 169 12.30 -27.68 -3.93
N ARG A 170 12.67 -27.75 -5.23
CA ARG A 170 13.13 -26.60 -6.01
C ARG A 170 12.01 -25.59 -6.25
N ALA A 171 10.80 -26.08 -6.54
CA ALA A 171 9.61 -25.25 -6.66
C ALA A 171 9.27 -24.55 -5.33
N GLU A 172 9.36 -25.28 -4.22
CA GLU A 172 9.15 -24.73 -2.88
C GLU A 172 10.23 -23.68 -2.52
N LEU A 173 11.50 -23.96 -2.79
CA LEU A 173 12.59 -23.00 -2.62
C LEU A 173 12.36 -21.73 -3.45
N CYS A 174 11.92 -21.88 -4.71
CA CYS A 174 11.57 -20.77 -5.58
C CYS A 174 10.39 -19.96 -5.05
N SER A 175 9.38 -20.63 -4.49
CA SER A 175 8.21 -19.98 -3.86
C SER A 175 8.65 -19.12 -2.66
N LEU A 176 9.52 -19.65 -1.80
CA LEU A 176 10.08 -18.92 -0.66
C LEU A 176 10.94 -17.72 -1.10
N ALA A 177 11.75 -17.89 -2.15
CA ALA A 177 12.52 -16.79 -2.74
C ALA A 177 11.61 -15.72 -3.34
N ASN A 178 10.54 -16.09 -4.05
CA ASN A 178 9.55 -15.15 -4.59
C ASN A 178 8.81 -14.39 -3.48
N GLU A 179 8.44 -15.04 -2.38
CA GLU A 179 7.85 -14.32 -1.23
C GLU A 179 8.83 -13.27 -0.65
N CYS A 180 10.12 -13.60 -0.56
CA CYS A 180 11.16 -12.65 -0.14
C CYS A 180 11.27 -11.48 -1.12
N LEU A 181 11.29 -11.75 -2.42
CA LEU A 181 11.30 -10.74 -3.48
C LEU A 181 10.12 -9.76 -3.29
N GLU A 182 8.92 -10.29 -3.07
CA GLU A 182 7.75 -9.45 -2.87
C GLU A 182 7.79 -8.63 -1.59
N LEU A 183 8.33 -9.17 -0.51
CA LEU A 183 8.53 -8.41 0.73
C LEU A 183 9.57 -7.31 0.57
N ALA A 184 10.68 -7.60 -0.12
CA ALA A 184 11.73 -6.63 -0.40
C ALA A 184 11.20 -5.46 -1.26
N ILE A 185 10.43 -5.77 -2.31
CA ILE A 185 9.80 -4.76 -3.16
C ILE A 185 8.79 -3.94 -2.37
N SER A 186 7.92 -4.59 -1.60
CA SER A 186 6.94 -3.92 -0.75
C SER A 186 7.61 -2.97 0.25
N ALA A 187 8.68 -3.43 0.92
CA ALA A 187 9.45 -2.61 1.84
C ALA A 187 10.14 -1.43 1.14
N SER A 188 10.73 -1.65 -0.04
CA SER A 188 11.40 -0.59 -0.82
C SER A 188 10.45 0.54 -1.21
N PHE A 189 9.19 0.21 -1.49
CA PHE A 189 8.15 1.18 -1.81
C PHE A 189 7.33 1.63 -0.60
N LYS A 190 7.67 1.15 0.60
CA LYS A 190 7.01 1.46 1.87
C LYS A 190 5.51 1.08 1.87
N TYR A 191 5.18 -0.07 1.31
CA TYR A 191 3.83 -0.61 1.33
C TYR A 191 3.54 -1.40 2.59
N ASP A 192 2.30 -1.29 3.04
CA ASP A 192 1.69 -2.26 3.93
C ASP A 192 1.17 -3.44 3.11
N VAL A 193 1.31 -4.65 3.62
CA VAL A 193 0.94 -5.90 2.95
C VAL A 193 -0.19 -6.55 3.75
N SER A 194 -1.37 -6.68 3.14
CA SER A 194 -2.53 -7.33 3.76
C SER A 194 -2.53 -8.87 3.60
N MET A 195 -1.59 -9.43 2.84
CA MET A 195 -1.55 -10.85 2.47
C MET A 195 -0.83 -11.72 3.51
N SER A 196 -1.38 -12.91 3.73
CA SER A 196 -0.81 -14.01 4.52
C SER A 196 0.44 -14.60 3.87
N LYS A 197 1.55 -13.86 3.89
CA LYS A 197 2.86 -14.39 3.49
C LYS A 197 3.44 -15.19 4.63
N ARG A 198 4.06 -16.34 4.34
CA ARG A 198 4.61 -17.24 5.37
C ARG A 198 5.65 -16.53 6.23
N PHE A 199 6.40 -15.62 5.61
CA PHE A 199 7.39 -14.79 6.30
C PHE A 199 6.79 -13.65 7.15
N VAL A 200 5.56 -13.18 6.88
CA VAL A 200 4.90 -12.15 7.71
C VAL A 200 4.47 -12.72 9.07
N GLY A 201 4.29 -14.04 9.16
CA GLY A 201 4.09 -14.77 10.41
C GLY A 201 5.33 -14.83 11.31
N LEU A 202 6.53 -14.55 10.77
CA LEU A 202 7.74 -14.44 11.58
C LEU A 202 7.65 -13.14 12.38
N ASN A 203 7.60 -13.26 13.71
CA ASN A 203 7.49 -12.13 14.63
C ASN A 203 8.80 -11.32 14.71
N ARG A 204 9.16 -10.72 13.58
CA ARG A 204 10.34 -9.88 13.37
C ARG A 204 9.91 -8.42 13.29
N THR A 205 10.63 -7.54 13.97
CA THR A 205 10.35 -6.11 14.05
C THR A 205 10.31 -5.43 12.69
N GLU A 206 11.09 -5.94 11.73
CA GLU A 206 11.18 -5.47 10.36
C GLU A 206 9.85 -5.67 9.58
N PHE A 207 9.08 -6.71 9.92
CA PHE A 207 7.80 -7.00 9.29
C PHE A 207 6.60 -6.37 10.01
N GLN A 208 6.77 -5.81 11.21
CA GLN A 208 5.68 -5.14 11.93
C GLN A 208 5.09 -3.97 11.12
N ARG A 209 5.94 -3.23 10.39
CA ARG A 209 5.49 -2.15 9.51
C ARG A 209 4.66 -2.65 8.34
N LEU A 210 4.91 -3.86 7.84
CA LEU A 210 4.12 -4.42 6.73
C LEU A 210 2.72 -4.85 7.16
N ARG A 211 2.40 -4.91 8.47
CA ARG A 211 1.13 -5.43 8.99
C ARG A 211 0.08 -4.34 9.30
N ASN A 212 0.39 -3.07 9.03
CA ASN A 212 -0.52 -1.97 9.36
C ASN A 212 -1.85 -2.04 8.58
N ALA A 213 -1.85 -2.64 7.38
CA ALA A 213 -3.06 -2.73 6.56
C ALA A 213 -4.19 -3.48 7.28
N GLU A 214 -3.87 -4.62 7.91
CA GLU A 214 -4.85 -5.43 8.65
C GLU A 214 -5.32 -4.69 9.91
N LEU A 215 -4.41 -3.99 10.61
CA LEU A 215 -4.75 -3.18 11.76
C LEU A 215 -5.72 -2.05 11.39
N ILE A 216 -5.45 -1.29 10.32
CA ILE A 216 -6.32 -0.21 9.84
C ILE A 216 -7.76 -0.70 9.59
N ARG A 217 -7.90 -1.87 8.94
CA ARG A 217 -9.21 -2.47 8.69
C ARG A 217 -9.92 -2.87 9.98
N ASN A 218 -9.24 -3.65 10.81
CA ASN A 218 -9.79 -4.12 12.08
C ASN A 218 -10.22 -2.96 12.99
N VAL A 219 -9.42 -1.90 13.04
CA VAL A 219 -9.75 -0.68 13.80
C VAL A 219 -10.98 0.00 13.25
N THR A 220 -11.04 0.18 11.94
CA THR A 220 -12.20 0.83 11.29
C THR A 220 -13.47 0.02 11.52
N ASP A 221 -13.41 -1.31 11.42
CA ASP A 221 -14.56 -2.19 11.62
C ASP A 221 -15.07 -2.14 13.08
N ILE A 222 -14.18 -2.15 14.06
CA ILE A 222 -14.55 -1.98 15.48
C ILE A 222 -15.29 -0.65 15.70
N LEU A 223 -14.87 0.42 15.04
CA LEU A 223 -15.55 1.72 15.18
C LEU A 223 -16.95 1.73 14.57
N PHE A 224 -17.11 1.04 13.44
CA PHE A 224 -18.40 0.89 12.80
C PHE A 224 -19.37 0.06 13.67
N GLU A 225 -18.86 -0.98 14.32
CA GLU A 225 -19.61 -1.74 15.33
C GLU A 225 -20.02 -0.86 16.53
N ILE A 226 -19.10 -0.04 17.07
CA ILE A 226 -19.39 0.87 18.18
C ILE A 226 -20.52 1.86 17.82
N GLU A 227 -20.49 2.41 16.60
CA GLU A 227 -21.51 3.35 16.11
C GLU A 227 -22.76 2.68 15.53
N GLN A 228 -22.80 1.33 15.57
CA GLN A 228 -23.89 0.49 15.08
C GLN A 228 -24.25 0.76 13.61
N VAL A 229 -23.22 0.92 12.77
CA VAL A 229 -23.35 1.08 11.31
C VAL A 229 -22.70 -0.10 10.58
N PRO A 230 -23.22 -0.53 9.41
CA PRO A 230 -22.60 -1.60 8.64
C PRO A 230 -21.22 -1.20 8.11
N ASN A 231 -20.23 -2.10 8.13
CA ASN A 231 -18.88 -1.88 7.57
C ASN A 231 -18.89 -1.71 6.04
N PHE A 232 -17.78 -1.27 5.45
CA PHE A 232 -17.72 -0.99 4.00
C PHE A 232 -18.09 -2.20 3.15
N LYS A 233 -17.64 -3.39 3.54
CA LYS A 233 -18.02 -4.65 2.89
C LYS A 233 -19.54 -4.82 2.82
N GLU A 234 -20.22 -4.64 3.94
CA GLU A 234 -21.66 -4.80 4.01
C GLU A 234 -22.40 -3.65 3.31
N LEU A 235 -21.90 -2.41 3.41
CA LEU A 235 -22.47 -1.25 2.69
C LEU A 235 -22.42 -1.44 1.17
N ILE A 236 -21.32 -1.98 0.62
CA ILE A 236 -21.19 -2.28 -0.80
C ILE A 236 -22.09 -3.47 -1.18
N LYS A 237 -22.07 -4.54 -0.38
CA LYS A 237 -22.88 -5.75 -0.63
C LYS A 237 -24.39 -5.46 -0.64
N GLN A 238 -24.85 -4.58 0.26
CA GLN A 238 -26.25 -4.10 0.31
C GLN A 238 -26.55 -3.06 -0.77
N GLY A 239 -25.55 -2.66 -1.56
CA GLY A 239 -25.62 -1.62 -2.60
C GLY A 239 -25.94 -0.24 -2.03
N ILE A 240 -25.69 0.00 -0.75
CA ILE A 240 -25.84 1.33 -0.12
C ILE A 240 -24.77 2.26 -0.69
N ILE A 241 -23.55 1.73 -0.87
CA ILE A 241 -22.50 2.37 -1.64
C ILE A 241 -22.50 1.75 -3.03
N ASP A 242 -22.80 2.55 -4.06
CA ASP A 242 -22.49 2.16 -5.45
C ASP A 242 -20.98 2.26 -5.64
N ILE A 243 -20.37 1.16 -6.10
CA ILE A 243 -18.94 1.08 -6.40
C ILE A 243 -18.49 2.20 -7.34
N LYS A 244 -19.35 2.68 -8.25
CA LYS A 244 -19.04 3.78 -9.17
C LYS A 244 -18.82 5.11 -8.47
N GLU A 245 -19.44 5.30 -7.29
CA GLU A 245 -19.33 6.53 -6.52
C GLU A 245 -18.15 6.51 -5.55
N VAL A 246 -17.47 5.37 -5.38
CA VAL A 246 -16.34 5.23 -4.46
C VAL A 246 -15.28 6.31 -4.65
N PRO A 247 -14.77 6.60 -5.87
CA PRO A 247 -13.79 7.68 -6.08
C PRO A 247 -14.21 9.04 -5.52
N LYS A 248 -15.51 9.36 -5.65
CA LYS A 248 -16.09 10.60 -5.15
C LYS A 248 -16.25 10.56 -3.62
N ILE A 249 -16.78 9.46 -3.09
CA ILE A 249 -17.00 9.28 -1.65
C ILE A 249 -15.67 9.39 -0.89
N ARG A 250 -14.62 8.73 -1.37
CA ARG A 250 -13.31 8.80 -0.72
C ARG A 250 -12.67 10.19 -0.81
N GLY A 251 -13.02 10.97 -1.83
CA GLY A 251 -12.55 12.34 -2.04
C GLY A 251 -13.18 13.38 -1.13
N HIS A 252 -14.26 13.06 -0.41
CA HIS A 252 -14.84 13.98 0.57
C HIS A 252 -13.84 14.31 1.67
N LYS A 253 -13.79 15.59 2.08
CA LYS A 253 -12.85 16.10 3.08
C LYS A 253 -12.93 15.33 4.41
N SER A 254 -14.12 14.92 4.80
CA SER A 254 -14.42 14.08 5.96
C SER A 254 -13.79 12.68 5.83
N SER A 255 -13.94 12.03 4.69
CA SER A 255 -13.34 10.72 4.37
C SER A 255 -11.81 10.78 4.39
N VAL A 256 -11.22 11.82 3.79
CA VAL A 256 -9.76 12.03 3.80
C VAL A 256 -9.23 12.20 5.23
N LYS A 257 -9.91 13.01 6.05
CA LYS A 257 -9.53 13.20 7.46
C LYS A 257 -9.66 11.92 8.27
N PHE A 258 -10.71 11.13 8.03
CA PHE A 258 -10.95 9.88 8.73
C PHE A 258 -9.83 8.86 8.46
N ARG A 259 -9.48 8.62 7.19
CA ARG A 259 -8.39 7.69 6.85
C ARG A 259 -7.03 8.14 7.39
N SER A 260 -6.75 9.44 7.35
CA SER A 260 -5.52 10.00 7.94
C SER A 260 -5.45 9.74 9.45
N TRP A 261 -6.59 9.89 10.15
CA TRP A 261 -6.69 9.60 11.59
C TRP A 261 -6.49 8.10 11.90
N ILE A 262 -7.17 7.20 11.17
CA ILE A 262 -7.04 5.75 11.35
C ILE A 262 -5.60 5.28 11.10
N THR A 263 -4.96 5.79 10.04
CA THR A 263 -3.58 5.42 9.69
C THR A 263 -2.61 5.73 10.83
N GLN A 264 -2.83 6.84 11.56
CA GLN A 264 -2.01 7.19 12.73
C GLN A 264 -2.21 6.21 13.88
N LEU A 265 -3.47 5.84 14.18
CA LEU A 265 -3.76 4.85 15.22
C LEU A 265 -3.11 3.49 14.94
N GLY A 266 -3.11 3.07 13.67
CA GLY A 266 -2.48 1.82 13.23
C GLY A 266 -0.98 1.77 13.53
N THR A 267 -0.31 2.93 13.64
CA THR A 267 1.12 3.02 13.96
C THR A 267 1.43 3.13 15.45
N SER A 268 0.44 3.48 16.30
CA SER A 268 0.69 3.86 17.70
C SER A 268 0.14 2.93 18.77
N THR A 269 -0.87 2.09 18.47
CA THR A 269 -1.72 1.55 19.57
C THR A 269 -2.05 0.05 19.47
N LYS A 270 -2.04 -0.64 20.62
CA LYS A 270 -2.65 -1.97 20.80
C LYS A 270 -4.18 -1.85 20.85
N ALA A 271 -4.93 -2.80 20.26
CA ALA A 271 -6.39 -2.78 20.08
C ALA A 271 -7.26 -2.24 21.26
N LYS A 272 -6.91 -2.50 22.53
CA LYS A 272 -7.67 -2.00 23.69
C LYS A 272 -7.54 -0.48 23.94
N GLY A 273 -6.51 0.17 23.40
CA GLY A 273 -6.36 1.62 23.47
C GLY A 273 -7.28 2.38 22.50
N ILE A 274 -7.81 1.69 21.49
CA ILE A 274 -8.42 2.30 20.31
C ILE A 274 -9.83 2.81 20.58
N ALA A 275 -10.65 2.03 21.31
CA ALA A 275 -11.96 2.50 21.77
C ALA A 275 -11.83 3.70 22.71
N LYS A 276 -10.78 3.72 23.56
CA LYS A 276 -10.48 4.85 24.44
C LYS A 276 -10.02 6.07 23.63
N GLU A 277 -9.11 5.91 22.68
CA GLU A 277 -8.66 6.99 21.79
C GLU A 277 -9.80 7.57 20.95
N TYR A 278 -10.73 6.72 20.49
CA TYR A 278 -11.94 7.16 19.81
C TYR A 278 -12.82 8.01 20.73
N ILE A 279 -13.16 7.51 21.93
CA ILE A 279 -13.96 8.23 22.92
C ILE A 279 -13.28 9.55 23.34
N ASP A 280 -11.97 9.53 23.58
CA ASP A 280 -11.17 10.71 23.95
C ASP A 280 -11.12 11.73 22.81
N SER A 281 -11.09 11.30 21.55
CA SER A 281 -11.14 12.18 20.37
C SER A 281 -12.49 12.86 20.17
N ILE A 282 -13.56 12.29 20.71
CA ILE A 282 -14.92 12.85 20.73
C ILE A 282 -15.11 13.75 21.95
N ALA A 283 -14.56 13.36 23.10
CA ALA A 283 -14.73 14.05 24.38
C ALA A 283 -13.88 15.33 24.51
N ASN A 284 -12.74 15.41 23.81
CA ASN A 284 -11.89 16.61 23.83
C ASN A 284 -12.42 17.68 22.86
N THR A 285 -12.75 18.86 23.40
CA THR A 285 -13.26 20.04 22.65
C THR A 285 -12.21 20.74 21.77
N LYS A 286 -10.94 20.38 21.91
CA LYS A 286 -9.87 20.75 20.97
C LYS A 286 -9.74 19.61 19.96
N GLY A 287 -9.84 19.92 18.67
CA GLY A 287 -9.83 18.88 17.62
C GLY A 287 -8.59 17.98 17.74
N PHE A 288 -8.69 16.72 17.31
CA PHE A 288 -7.58 15.74 17.40
C PHE A 288 -6.23 16.32 16.94
N PHE A 289 -6.24 17.12 15.86
CA PHE A 289 -5.07 17.81 15.29
C PHE A 289 -4.54 19.00 16.11
N GLU A 290 -5.29 19.50 17.09
CA GLU A 290 -4.90 20.59 18.00
C GLU A 290 -4.25 20.09 19.31
N THR A 291 -4.37 18.79 19.61
CA THR A 291 -3.77 18.16 20.81
C THR A 291 -2.25 18.03 20.65
N GLN A 292 -1.48 17.82 21.74
CA GLN A 292 -0.01 17.70 21.65
C GLN A 292 0.47 16.52 20.77
N GLN A 293 -0.32 15.46 20.64
CA GLN A 293 -0.08 14.37 19.69
C GLN A 293 -0.33 14.82 18.25
N GLY A 294 -1.38 15.62 18.01
CA GLY A 294 -1.62 16.30 16.72
C GLY A 294 -0.56 17.36 16.37
N LYS A 295 0.05 18.04 17.35
CA LYS A 295 1.16 18.98 17.13
C LYS A 295 2.48 18.30 16.77
N PHE A 296 2.66 17.03 17.14
CA PHE A 296 3.82 16.22 16.71
C PHE A 296 3.84 16.00 15.18
N PHE A 297 2.69 16.15 14.53
CA PHE A 297 2.53 16.18 13.08
C PHE A 297 3.33 17.32 12.41
N LYS A 298 3.58 18.45 13.07
CA LYS A 298 4.39 19.55 12.48
C LYS A 298 5.87 19.21 12.34
N THR A 299 6.38 18.17 13.02
CA THR A 299 7.83 17.93 13.13
C THR A 299 8.29 16.61 12.50
N VAL A 300 7.41 15.60 12.37
CA VAL A 300 7.83 14.26 11.87
C VAL A 300 7.83 14.15 10.34
N VAL A 301 7.22 15.10 9.61
CA VAL A 301 7.16 15.03 8.14
C VAL A 301 8.46 15.49 7.44
N VAL A 302 9.42 16.10 8.14
CA VAL A 302 10.68 16.60 7.53
C VAL A 302 11.93 15.81 7.93
N THR A 303 11.87 14.88 8.87
CA THR A 303 13.08 14.16 9.34
C THR A 303 13.06 12.69 8.94
N ALA A 304 12.96 12.42 7.64
CA ALA A 304 13.07 11.06 7.09
C ALA A 304 14.00 10.99 5.88
N PHE A 305 15.09 11.77 5.86
CA PHE A 305 16.27 11.50 5.01
C PHE A 305 17.51 12.24 5.56
N SER A 306 18.23 11.60 6.48
CA SER A 306 19.67 11.80 6.68
C SER A 306 20.20 10.71 7.62
N GLY A 307 20.30 9.49 7.08
CA GLY A 307 21.17 8.49 7.69
C GLY A 307 22.58 8.70 7.18
N VAL A 308 23.48 9.24 8.01
CA VAL A 308 24.89 8.85 7.96
C VAL A 308 25.32 8.47 9.36
N VAL A 309 25.93 7.29 9.40
CA VAL A 309 26.40 6.50 10.52
C VAL A 309 27.53 7.19 11.29
N GLY A 310 27.55 6.95 12.61
CA GLY A 310 28.72 7.11 13.49
C GLY A 310 28.40 8.02 14.67
N GLY A 311 28.55 7.65 15.93
CA GLY A 311 29.06 6.44 16.56
C GLY A 311 29.29 6.78 18.04
N VAL A 312 29.10 5.79 18.90
CA VAL A 312 29.74 5.66 20.22
C VAL A 312 29.26 6.56 21.38
N ILE A 313 28.42 5.95 22.23
CA ILE A 313 28.56 5.81 23.69
C ILE A 313 28.94 7.08 24.50
N GLY A 314 28.02 7.50 25.38
CA GLY A 314 28.36 8.29 26.56
C GLY A 314 27.19 9.09 27.12
N GLY A 315 26.49 8.56 28.12
CA GLY A 315 25.38 9.25 28.76
C GLY A 315 25.82 10.46 29.59
N LYS A 316 25.04 11.54 29.52
CA LYS A 316 24.46 12.28 30.66
C LYS A 316 23.66 13.48 30.13
N ILE A 317 22.37 13.42 30.43
CA ILE A 317 21.45 14.52 30.76
C ILE A 317 22.14 15.89 30.85
N GLY A 318 21.71 16.88 30.04
CA GLY A 318 21.99 18.30 30.33
C GLY A 318 21.88 19.27 29.14
N SER A 319 20.87 20.14 29.20
CA SER A 319 20.77 21.52 28.66
C SER A 319 21.07 21.78 27.17
N PHE A 320 20.07 22.12 26.34
CA PHE A 320 19.54 23.48 26.11
C PHE A 320 20.56 24.53 25.61
N ILE A 321 20.31 24.99 24.37
CA ILE A 321 20.63 26.31 23.77
C ILE A 321 22.09 26.56 23.34
N GLY A 322 22.27 26.92 22.06
CA GLY A 322 23.29 27.93 21.71
C GLY A 322 24.06 27.69 20.42
N VAL A 323 23.48 28.13 19.31
CA VAL A 323 24.10 28.68 18.09
C VAL A 323 25.63 28.84 18.11
N THR A 324 26.31 28.26 17.11
CA THR A 324 27.44 28.94 16.44
C THR A 324 27.40 28.64 14.94
N ALA A 325 27.16 29.71 14.19
CA ALA A 325 27.13 29.76 12.74
C ALA A 325 28.54 29.63 12.15
N SER A 326 28.67 28.99 10.98
CA SER A 326 29.25 29.66 9.80
C SER A 326 29.24 28.79 8.54
N LYS A 327 28.59 29.35 7.51
CA LYS A 327 28.92 29.28 6.07
C LYS A 327 28.85 27.91 5.38
N LEU A 328 27.76 27.69 4.65
CA LEU A 328 27.80 27.71 3.17
C LEU A 328 26.45 28.26 2.64
N ALA A 329 26.54 29.22 1.73
CA ALA A 329 25.45 30.07 1.27
C ALA A 329 24.56 29.39 0.20
N GLU A 330 23.24 29.39 0.47
CA GLU A 330 22.08 29.83 -0.34
C GLU A 330 22.06 29.72 -1.89
N PRO A 331 20.86 29.51 -2.53
CA PRO A 331 19.57 30.04 -2.09
C PRO A 331 18.43 29.01 -1.97
N PHE A 332 17.87 28.89 -0.77
CA PHE A 332 16.52 28.34 -0.58
C PHE A 332 15.49 29.43 -0.93
N ILE A 333 15.22 29.59 -2.22
CA ILE A 333 13.95 30.15 -2.66
C ILE A 333 12.95 28.99 -2.60
N ASP A 334 12.21 28.88 -1.49
CA ASP A 334 10.84 28.32 -1.45
C ASP A 334 10.15 28.44 -0.07
N LEU A 335 10.55 29.41 0.75
CA LEU A 335 9.84 29.76 2.00
C LEU A 335 8.45 30.38 1.77
N GLY A 336 8.02 30.55 0.52
CA GLY A 336 6.71 31.08 0.11
C GLY A 336 5.59 30.05 -0.08
N LEU A 337 5.90 28.75 -0.22
CA LEU A 337 4.88 27.70 -0.40
C LEU A 337 4.45 27.05 0.93
N ASN A 338 5.33 27.01 1.93
CA ASN A 338 5.04 26.41 3.25
C ASN A 338 4.11 27.26 4.14
N LEU A 339 3.95 28.55 3.85
CA LEU A 339 2.98 29.41 4.55
C LEU A 339 1.57 29.29 3.97
N LEU A 340 1.43 28.92 2.69
CA LEU A 340 0.13 28.67 2.05
C LEU A 340 -0.49 27.34 2.53
N ASP A 341 0.32 26.28 2.70
CA ASP A 341 -0.15 25.01 3.27
C ASP A 341 -0.50 25.12 4.76
N ALA A 342 0.22 25.92 5.53
CA ALA A 342 -0.10 26.15 6.95
C ALA A 342 -1.42 26.94 7.14
N TYR A 343 -1.71 27.91 6.25
CA TYR A 343 -2.87 28.79 6.40
C TYR A 343 -4.19 28.18 5.88
N VAL A 344 -4.12 27.27 4.90
CA VAL A 344 -5.31 26.53 4.40
C VAL A 344 -5.72 25.39 5.34
N PHE A 345 -4.76 24.76 6.04
CA PHE A 345 -5.04 23.69 7.01
C PHE A 345 -5.50 24.18 8.39
N GLU A 346 -5.07 25.36 8.86
CA GLU A 346 -5.47 25.87 10.20
C GLU A 346 -6.89 26.48 10.22
N GLY A 347 -7.46 26.86 9.07
CA GLY A 347 -8.82 27.43 8.99
C GLY A 347 -9.96 26.40 8.99
N LEU A 348 -9.68 25.14 8.65
CA LEU A 348 -10.67 24.07 8.39
C LEU A 348 -10.63 22.89 9.39
N THR A 349 -9.82 23.01 10.44
CA THR A 349 -9.51 21.92 11.40
C THR A 349 -10.09 22.11 12.79
N LYS A 350 -10.70 23.27 13.09
CA LYS A 350 -11.43 23.48 14.35
C LYS A 350 -12.70 22.61 14.39
N GLY A 351 -12.77 21.70 15.36
CA GLY A 351 -13.99 20.96 15.70
C GLY A 351 -14.34 19.72 14.86
N TRP A 352 -13.41 19.16 14.09
CA TRP A 352 -13.64 17.87 13.42
C TRP A 352 -13.31 16.68 14.35
N SER A 353 -14.15 15.64 14.34
CA SER A 353 -13.93 14.36 15.01
C SER A 353 -14.24 13.18 14.07
N PRO A 354 -13.71 11.97 14.33
CA PRO A 354 -13.99 10.78 13.51
C PRO A 354 -15.50 10.47 13.40
N LYS A 355 -16.27 10.79 14.44
CA LYS A 355 -17.75 10.69 14.43
C LYS A 355 -18.41 11.55 13.36
N HIS A 356 -17.81 12.70 13.01
CA HIS A 356 -18.32 13.56 11.93
C HIS A 356 -18.36 12.82 10.58
N TYR A 357 -17.37 11.96 10.29
CA TYR A 357 -17.36 11.14 9.09
C TYR A 357 -18.51 10.12 9.11
N ILE A 358 -18.68 9.42 10.24
CA ILE A 358 -19.72 8.41 10.40
C ILE A 358 -21.12 9.04 10.28
N ASP A 359 -21.36 10.19 10.91
CA ASP A 359 -22.69 10.82 10.88
C ASP A 359 -23.00 11.51 9.54
N LYS A 360 -22.03 12.19 8.93
CA LYS A 360 -22.29 12.99 7.70
C LYS A 360 -22.15 12.20 6.42
N GLU A 361 -21.21 11.26 6.35
CA GLU A 361 -20.98 10.48 5.14
C GLU A 361 -21.65 9.11 5.21
N ILE A 362 -21.42 8.34 6.28
CA ILE A 362 -21.89 6.95 6.32
C ILE A 362 -23.39 6.85 6.66
N ARG A 363 -23.82 7.47 7.76
CA ARG A 363 -25.22 7.40 8.22
C ARG A 363 -26.17 8.06 7.22
N SER A 364 -25.75 9.15 6.58
CA SER A 364 -26.55 9.81 5.55
C SER A 364 -26.79 8.93 4.31
N LEU A 365 -25.82 8.10 3.92
CA LEU A 365 -25.99 7.12 2.83
C LEU A 365 -26.97 6.01 3.22
N VAL A 366 -26.90 5.52 4.45
CA VAL A 366 -27.83 4.50 4.98
C VAL A 366 -29.26 5.05 5.06
N GLU A 367 -29.44 6.28 5.51
CA GLU A 367 -30.76 6.90 5.67
C GLU A 367 -31.43 7.26 4.34
N ARG A 368 -30.67 7.61 3.29
CA ARG A 368 -31.23 7.92 1.97
C ARG A 368 -31.84 6.74 1.23
N LYS A 369 -31.46 5.51 1.62
CA LYS A 369 -31.89 4.27 0.95
C LYS A 369 -33.04 3.57 1.69
N LYS A 370 -33.34 3.97 2.93
CA LYS A 370 -34.57 3.62 3.63
C LYS A 370 -35.70 4.50 3.12
#